data_AF-A0A1K1QE23-F1
#
_entry.id   AF-A0A1K1QE23-F1
#
_cell.length_a   1.000
_cell.length_b   1.000
_cell.length_c   1.000
_cell.angle_alpha   90.00
_cell.angle_beta   90.00
_cell.angle_gamma   90.00
#
_symmetry.space_group_name_H-M   'P 1'
#
loop_
_entity.id
_entity.type
_entity.pdbx_description
1 polymer ?
#
loop_
_entity_poly.entity_id
_entity_poly.type
_entity_poly.pdbx_seq_one_letter_code
_entity_poly.pdbx_strand_id
1 'polypeptide(L)' 'MKTIYVDTSVFGRCFDTEFKAYSNKLLDEFKRGKMKMMIADLVMGEL' A
#
# COMPACT_ATOMS: atom_id res chain seq x y z
N MET A 1 -14.04 -5.21 9.32
CA MET A 1 -12.74 -5.09 8.62
C MET A 1 -12.63 -3.69 8.07
N LYS A 2 -11.55 -2.94 8.36
CA LYS A 2 -11.38 -1.55 7.91
C LYS A 2 -10.91 -1.53 6.45
N THR A 3 -11.49 -0.64 5.65
CA THR A 3 -11.02 -0.34 4.30
C THR A 3 -10.07 0.85 4.37
N ILE A 4 -8.89 0.71 3.75
CA ILE A 4 -7.86 1.74 3.73
C ILE A 4 -7.63 2.14 2.28
N TYR A 5 -7.79 3.42 1.99
CA TYR A 5 -7.36 3.99 0.72
C TYR A 5 -5.84 4.08 0.72
N VAL A 6 -5.21 3.59 -0.35
CA VAL A 6 -3.75 3.59 -0.47
C VAL A 6 -3.35 4.54 -1.60
N ASP A 7 -2.49 5.49 -1.26
CA ASP A 7 -1.87 6.41 -2.20
C ASP A 7 -0.71 5.76 -2.96
N THR A 8 -0.41 6.24 -4.17
CA THR A 8 0.65 5.72 -5.05
C THR A 8 2.02 5.72 -4.36
N SER A 9 2.29 6.69 -3.49
CA SER A 9 3.56 6.78 -2.75
C SER A 9 3.83 5.56 -1.87
N VAL A 10 2.81 4.83 -1.40
CA VAL A 10 3.00 3.59 -0.61
C VAL A 10 3.65 2.49 -1.45
N PHE A 11 3.23 2.36 -2.71
CA PHE A 11 3.80 1.38 -3.63
C PHE A 11 5.23 1.78 -4.04
N GLY A 12 5.45 3.05 -4.40
CA GLY A 12 6.80 3.54 -4.73
C GLY A 12 7.79 3.38 -3.58
N ARG A 13 7.35 3.65 -2.35
CA ARG A 13 8.17 3.50 -1.14
C ARG A 13 8.51 2.05 -0.79
N CYS A 14 7.95 1.05 -1.46
CA CYS A 14 8.44 -0.33 -1.35
C CYS A 14 9.84 -0.52 -1.95
N PHE A 15 10.29 0.43 -2.78
CA PHE A 15 11.60 0.43 -3.44
C PHE A 15 12.54 1.52 -2.89
N ASP A 16 12.04 2.40 -2.02
CA ASP A 16 12.82 3.44 -1.33
C ASP A 16 13.45 2.88 -0.05
N THR A 17 14.77 2.87 0.05
CA THR A 17 15.52 2.32 1.19
C THR A 17 15.06 2.87 2.55
N GLU A 18 14.68 4.15 2.64
CA GLU A 18 14.24 4.78 3.88
C GLU A 18 12.87 4.23 4.33
N PHE A 19 11.95 4.01 3.39
CA PHE A 19 10.56 3.69 3.67
C PHE A 19 10.15 2.24 3.36
N LYS A 20 11.06 1.45 2.79
CA LYS A 20 10.84 0.08 2.34
C LYS A 20 10.29 -0.82 3.43
N ALA A 21 10.85 -0.75 4.63
CA ALA A 21 10.43 -1.61 5.75
C ALA A 21 8.97 -1.34 6.15
N TYR A 22 8.58 -0.07 6.23
CA TYR A 22 7.23 0.33 6.63
C TYR A 22 6.19 0.00 5.56
N SER A 23 6.50 0.30 4.29
CA SER A 23 5.58 0.07 3.17
C SER A 23 5.33 -1.42 2.95
N ASN A 24 6.39 -2.24 2.96
CA ASN A 24 6.23 -3.70 2.84
C ASN A 24 5.48 -4.30 4.02
N LYS A 25 5.71 -3.82 5.25
CA LYS A 25 4.94 -4.26 6.42
C LYS A 25 3.45 -3.97 6.25
N LEU A 26 3.09 -2.78 5.76
CA LEU A 26 1.69 -2.43 5.50
C LEU A 26 1.07 -3.35 4.42
N LEU A 27 1.78 -3.63 3.33
CA LEU A 27 1.34 -4.58 2.29
C LEU A 27 1.10 -5.98 2.86
N ASP A 28 1.97 -6.45 3.75
CA ASP A 28 1.81 -7.78 4.37
C ASP A 28 0.60 -7.84 5.32
N GLU A 29 0.25 -6.75 5.99
CA GLU A 29 -0.97 -6.68 6.80
C GLU A 29 -2.25 -6.80 5.94
N PHE A 30 -2.24 -6.24 4.73
CA PHE A 30 -3.30 -6.44 3.75
C PHE A 30 -3.34 -7.90 3.25
N LYS A 31 -2.20 -8.50 2.91
CA LYS A 31 -2.12 -9.93 2.50
C LYS A 31 -2.64 -10.88 3.58
N ARG A 32 -2.41 -10.57 4.85
CA ARG A 32 -2.90 -11.33 6.01
C ARG A 32 -4.41 -11.14 6.26
N GLY A 33 -5.08 -10.29 5.49
CA GLY A 33 -6.51 -10.02 5.64
C GLY A 33 -6.87 -9.22 6.89
N LYS A 34 -5.90 -8.54 7.54
CA LYS A 34 -6.20 -7.72 8.73
C LYS A 34 -6.98 -6.46 8.36
N MET A 35 -6.82 -5.99 7.13
CA MET A 35 -7.46 -4.81 6.55
C MET A 35 -7.76 -5.06 5.07
N LYS A 36 -8.71 -4.30 4.50
CA LYS A 36 -9.00 -4.31 3.06
C LYS A 36 -8.32 -3.12 2.39
N MET A 37 -7.52 -3.39 1.37
CA MET A 37 -6.94 -2.34 0.53
C MET A 37 -7.98 -1.85 -0.48
N MET A 38 -8.11 -0.53 -0.63
CA MET A 38 -8.83 0.10 -1.72
C MET A 38 -7.82 0.83 -2.59
N ILE A 39 -7.84 0.52 -3.88
CA ILE A 39 -7.03 1.17 -4.91
C ILE A 39 -8.02 1.88 -5.84
N ALA A 40 -7.84 3.19 -6.04
CA ALA A 40 -8.65 3.94 -7.01
C ALA A 40 -8.03 3.90 -8.40
N ASP A 41 -8.85 4.16 -9.42
CA ASP A 41 -8.40 4.23 -10.81
C ASP A 41 -7.30 5.27 -11.01
N LEU A 42 -7.35 6.38 -10.26
CA LEU A 42 -6.28 7.39 -10.26
C LEU A 42 -4.93 6.78 -9.84
N VAL A 43 -4.91 6.03 -8.74
CA VAL A 43 -3.70 5.35 -8.25
C VAL A 43 -3.20 4.32 -9.26
N MET A 44 -4.11 3.58 -9.91
CA MET A 44 -3.74 2.67 -10.99
C MET A 44 -3.15 3.39 -12.21
N GLY A 45 -3.54 4.63 -12.47
CA GLY A 45 -2.98 5.44 -13.56
C GLY A 45 -1.60 6.03 -13.26
N GLU A 46 -1.19 6.06 -11.99
CA GLU A 46 0.12 6.57 -11.56
C GLU A 46 1.19 5.48 -11.37
N LEU A 47 0.78 4.20 -11.29
CA LEU A 47 1.66 3.02 -11.16
C LEU A 47 2.21 2.55 -12.50
#